data_AF-A0A4Y7RDI8-F1
#
_entry.id   AF-A0A4Y7RDI8-F1
#
_cell.length_a   1.000
_cell.length_b   1.000
_cell.length_c   1.000
_cell.angle_alpha   90.00
_cell.angle_beta   90.00
_cell.angle_gamma   90.00
#
_symmetry.space_group_name_H-M   'P 1'
#
loop_
_entity.id
_entity.type
_entity.pdbx_description
1 polymer ?
#
loop_
_entity_poly.entity_id
_entity_poly.type
_entity_poly.pdbx_seq_one_letter_code
_entity_poly.pdbx_strand_id
1 'polypeptide(L)'
;MNYSRLGAATFAFVFFCFALTSTSEALQNLACPLNPEQGRVLFLKEPNISGRDVAELQERLKALGYYKGAINSVYNDETSRAVASAQENLDLHPNGTVDHVTLQALVAATDQKLFKSKMPAVPEKVSVIIDMDRLILTIFDGTEPVRQYPVAMGKYETPTPVGNWEIVSKSMNPPDAMGTRWLGLNIPYGNYGIHGTNVPGSIGSFASHGCIRMHNAHVEEIFPSVTVGTAVTIVGTPFGAPGAPPSVLGLGSRGPDVLEVQRSLKRLGYLKWNPDGFWGEGTEKAVKKLRQDNGLKGMNVVDDEVYNLLGL
;
A
#
# COMPACT_ATOMS: atom_id res chain seq x y z
N MET A 1 32.18 -78.97 4.76
CA MET A 1 32.96 -77.72 4.57
C MET A 1 32.08 -76.70 3.87
N ASN A 2 32.09 -75.48 4.39
CA ASN A 2 31.24 -74.32 4.09
C ASN A 2 30.87 -74.06 2.62
N TYR A 3 29.59 -73.72 2.39
CA TYR A 3 29.17 -72.76 1.36
C TYR A 3 27.99 -71.89 1.86
N SER A 4 28.36 -70.69 2.29
CA SER A 4 27.83 -69.37 1.92
C SER A 4 26.38 -69.21 1.44
N ARG A 5 25.61 -68.50 2.28
CA ARG A 5 24.67 -67.38 2.01
C ARG A 5 24.16 -67.15 0.58
N LEU A 6 22.84 -67.01 0.44
CA LEU A 6 22.18 -65.79 -0.07
C LEU A 6 20.70 -65.81 0.36
N GLY A 7 20.36 -65.02 1.38
CA GLY A 7 18.97 -64.76 1.78
C GLY A 7 18.44 -63.56 1.00
N ALA A 8 17.26 -63.71 0.40
CA ALA A 8 16.58 -62.67 -0.37
C ALA A 8 16.28 -61.44 0.51
N ALA A 9 16.84 -60.29 0.13
CA ALA A 9 16.49 -59.00 0.72
C ALA A 9 15.24 -58.46 0.02
N THR A 10 14.19 -58.26 0.81
CA THR A 10 12.94 -57.61 0.45
C THR A 10 13.20 -56.15 0.04
N PHE A 11 13.01 -55.81 -1.24
CA PHE A 11 12.91 -54.42 -1.67
C PHE A 11 11.46 -53.96 -1.56
N ALA A 12 11.08 -53.43 -0.41
CA ALA A 12 9.89 -52.60 -0.30
C ALA A 12 10.24 -51.22 -0.88
N PHE A 13 9.75 -50.92 -2.09
CA PHE A 13 9.71 -49.56 -2.60
C PHE A 13 8.73 -48.76 -1.74
N VAL A 14 9.24 -48.05 -0.75
CA VAL A 14 8.50 -46.97 -0.11
C VAL A 14 8.46 -45.83 -1.12
N PHE A 15 7.34 -45.70 -1.83
CA PHE A 15 7.01 -44.46 -2.52
C PHE A 15 6.84 -43.38 -1.46
N PHE A 16 7.90 -42.58 -1.24
CA PHE A 16 7.77 -41.31 -0.53
C PHE A 16 7.03 -40.37 -1.48
N CYS A 17 5.70 -40.38 -1.37
CA CYS A 17 4.87 -39.36 -1.96
C CYS A 17 5.23 -38.05 -1.24
N PHE A 18 6.20 -37.31 -1.79
CA PHE A 18 6.35 -35.90 -1.48
C PHE A 18 5.05 -35.25 -1.96
N ALA A 19 4.10 -35.10 -1.04
CA ALA A 19 3.03 -34.16 -1.21
C ALA A 19 3.71 -32.80 -1.36
N LEU A 20 3.79 -32.33 -2.61
CA LEU A 20 3.88 -30.91 -2.92
C LEU A 20 2.70 -30.28 -2.19
N THR A 21 2.93 -29.80 -0.97
CA THR A 21 1.98 -28.94 -0.29
C THR A 21 1.83 -27.74 -1.19
N SER A 22 0.67 -27.69 -1.83
CA SER A 22 0.26 -26.65 -2.76
C SER A 22 0.53 -25.29 -2.12
N THR A 23 1.01 -24.37 -2.93
CA THR A 23 1.30 -22.95 -2.68
C THR A 23 0.12 -22.11 -2.13
N SER A 24 -0.92 -22.75 -1.60
CA SER A 24 -2.18 -22.15 -1.15
C SER A 24 -2.11 -21.62 0.30
N GLU A 25 -1.37 -22.29 1.20
CA GLU A 25 -1.32 -21.86 2.62
C GLU A 25 -0.46 -20.61 2.85
N ALA A 26 0.55 -20.37 2.01
CA ALA A 26 1.41 -19.20 2.11
C ALA A 26 0.73 -17.89 1.66
N LEU A 27 -0.35 -17.97 0.87
CA LEU A 27 -1.08 -16.80 0.39
C LEU A 27 -2.23 -16.37 1.31
N GLN A 28 -2.73 -17.26 2.17
CA GLN A 28 -3.82 -16.92 3.12
C GLN A 28 -3.35 -16.02 4.27
N ASN A 29 -2.06 -16.03 4.61
CA ASN A 29 -1.46 -15.13 5.60
C ASN A 29 -1.02 -13.76 5.04
N LEU A 30 -1.31 -13.48 3.76
CA LEU A 30 -1.07 -12.16 3.13
C LEU A 30 -2.24 -11.18 3.31
N ALA A 31 -3.29 -11.57 4.02
CA ALA A 31 -4.43 -10.69 4.27
C ALA A 31 -4.02 -9.57 5.25
N CYS A 32 -3.89 -8.35 4.72
CA CYS A 32 -4.12 -7.14 5.51
C CYS A 32 -5.46 -7.33 6.24
N PRO A 33 -5.53 -7.10 7.57
CA PRO A 33 -6.75 -7.35 8.34
C PRO A 33 -7.94 -6.69 7.65
N LEU A 34 -8.95 -7.51 7.38
CA LEU A 34 -10.16 -7.19 6.63
C LEU A 34 -10.79 -5.90 7.16
N ASN A 35 -10.82 -4.86 6.32
CA ASN A 35 -11.52 -3.61 6.61
C ASN A 35 -13.01 -3.78 6.21
N PRO A 36 -13.98 -3.48 7.08
CA PRO A 36 -15.41 -3.60 6.78
C PRO A 36 -15.97 -2.50 5.86
N GLU A 37 -15.12 -1.69 5.23
CA GLU A 37 -15.58 -0.65 4.32
C GLU A 37 -15.51 -1.12 2.86
N GLN A 38 -16.46 -1.96 2.47
CA GLN A 38 -16.88 -2.04 1.08
C GLN A 38 -17.48 -0.68 0.71
N GLY A 39 -16.97 -0.03 -0.35
CA GLY A 39 -17.58 1.20 -0.86
C GLY A 39 -19.08 0.98 -1.07
N ARG A 40 -19.92 1.79 -0.42
CA ARG A 40 -21.38 1.62 -0.46
C ARG A 40 -21.92 1.95 -1.86
N VAL A 41 -22.99 1.24 -2.26
CA VAL A 41 -23.70 1.52 -3.53
C VAL A 41 -24.40 2.88 -3.44
N LEU A 42 -24.18 3.75 -4.45
CA LEU A 42 -24.83 5.07 -4.51
C LEU A 42 -25.99 5.03 -5.50
N PHE A 43 -27.17 5.48 -5.08
CA PHE A 43 -28.38 5.53 -5.89
C PHE A 43 -29.31 6.61 -5.38
N LEU A 44 -30.26 7.03 -6.21
CA LEU A 44 -31.27 8.01 -5.84
C LEU A 44 -32.22 7.42 -4.79
N LYS A 45 -32.34 8.07 -3.62
CA LYS A 45 -33.25 7.68 -2.55
C LYS A 45 -33.60 8.87 -1.67
N GLU A 46 -34.60 8.72 -0.80
CA GLU A 46 -34.96 9.71 0.21
C GLU A 46 -34.70 9.21 1.64
N PRO A 47 -33.99 9.96 2.50
CA PRO A 47 -33.24 11.17 2.18
C PRO A 47 -32.03 10.86 1.28
N ASN A 48 -31.65 11.85 0.46
CA ASN A 48 -30.54 11.71 -0.48
C ASN A 48 -29.26 11.23 0.20
N ILE A 49 -28.56 10.34 -0.49
CA ILE A 49 -27.22 9.91 -0.08
C ILE A 49 -26.29 11.12 -0.15
N SER A 50 -25.54 11.38 0.92
CA SER A 50 -24.53 12.43 0.94
C SER A 50 -23.21 11.93 1.52
N GLY A 51 -22.12 12.59 1.12
CA GLY A 51 -20.76 12.24 1.56
C GLY A 51 -19.68 12.64 0.57
N ARG A 52 -18.42 12.49 0.99
CA ARG A 52 -17.23 12.74 0.16
C ARG A 52 -17.19 11.84 -1.08
N ASP A 53 -17.67 10.62 -0.96
CA ASP A 53 -17.82 9.65 -2.05
C ASP A 53 -18.74 10.17 -3.18
N VAL A 54 -19.82 10.87 -2.81
CA VAL A 54 -20.70 11.54 -3.77
C VAL A 54 -20.03 12.75 -4.41
N ALA A 55 -19.25 13.53 -3.65
CA ALA A 55 -18.51 14.67 -4.19
C ALA A 55 -17.49 14.22 -5.25
N GLU A 56 -16.73 13.16 -4.96
CA GLU A 56 -15.76 12.59 -5.89
C GLU A 56 -16.44 12.04 -7.16
N LEU A 57 -17.58 11.35 -6.99
CA LEU A 57 -18.40 10.92 -8.12
C LEU A 57 -18.79 12.11 -9.01
N GLN A 58 -19.28 13.19 -8.41
CA GLN A 58 -19.67 14.41 -9.12
C GLN A 58 -18.47 15.05 -9.84
N GLU A 59 -17.29 15.07 -9.22
CA GLU A 59 -16.04 15.53 -9.83
C GLU A 59 -15.67 14.70 -11.07
N ARG A 60 -15.74 13.37 -10.97
CA ARG A 60 -15.44 12.46 -12.10
C ARG A 60 -16.43 12.62 -13.24
N LEU A 61 -17.73 12.62 -12.93
CA LEU A 61 -18.77 12.84 -13.95
C LEU A 61 -18.59 14.22 -14.61
N LYS A 62 -18.20 15.24 -13.84
CA LYS A 62 -17.93 16.58 -14.37
C LYS A 62 -16.68 16.61 -15.24
N ALA A 63 -15.59 15.97 -14.83
CA ALA A 63 -14.36 15.82 -15.61
C ALA A 63 -14.63 15.08 -16.93
N LEU A 64 -15.49 14.07 -16.92
CA LEU A 64 -15.93 13.35 -18.11
C LEU A 64 -16.89 14.16 -19.00
N GLY A 65 -17.59 15.13 -18.44
CA GLY A 65 -18.54 16.00 -19.14
C GLY A 65 -20.01 15.62 -18.97
N TYR A 66 -20.31 14.63 -18.11
CA TYR A 66 -21.65 14.14 -17.80
C TYR A 66 -22.39 14.95 -16.74
N TYR A 67 -21.66 15.62 -15.84
CA TYR A 67 -22.25 16.40 -14.75
C TYR A 67 -21.97 17.90 -14.91
N LYS A 68 -23.03 18.72 -14.88
CA LYS A 68 -22.95 20.18 -15.05
C LYS A 68 -23.20 20.96 -13.76
N GLY A 69 -23.81 20.33 -12.77
CA GLY A 69 -24.13 20.93 -11.47
C GLY A 69 -22.92 21.31 -10.61
N ALA A 70 -23.23 21.88 -9.45
CA ALA A 70 -22.25 22.16 -8.41
C ALA A 70 -21.90 20.86 -7.66
N ILE A 71 -20.61 20.68 -7.34
CA ILE A 71 -20.17 19.58 -6.47
C ILE A 71 -20.67 19.91 -5.07
N ASN A 72 -21.71 19.24 -4.63
CA ASN A 72 -22.43 19.52 -3.39
C ASN A 72 -22.48 18.33 -2.44
N SER A 73 -21.84 17.22 -2.81
CA SER A 73 -21.77 16.00 -2.00
C SER A 73 -23.13 15.33 -1.76
N VAL A 74 -24.16 15.62 -2.58
CA VAL A 74 -25.52 15.09 -2.45
C VAL A 74 -25.96 14.37 -3.74
N TYR A 75 -26.32 13.10 -3.62
CA TYR A 75 -26.74 12.24 -4.73
C TYR A 75 -28.21 12.48 -5.03
N ASN A 76 -28.47 13.57 -5.73
CA ASN A 76 -29.80 13.99 -6.16
C ASN A 76 -30.15 13.44 -7.57
N ASP A 77 -31.34 13.77 -8.05
CA ASP A 77 -31.83 13.41 -9.39
C ASP A 77 -30.87 13.86 -10.52
N GLU A 78 -30.23 15.02 -10.38
CA GLU A 78 -29.21 15.49 -11.32
C GLU A 78 -27.98 14.57 -11.36
N THR A 79 -27.48 14.16 -10.20
CA THR A 79 -26.35 13.22 -10.09
C THR A 79 -26.73 11.86 -10.68
N SER A 80 -27.91 11.34 -10.37
CA SER A 80 -28.41 10.06 -10.90
C SER A 80 -28.52 10.06 -12.43
N ARG A 81 -29.04 11.16 -13.03
CA ARG A 81 -29.09 11.31 -14.50
C ARG A 81 -27.70 11.39 -15.14
N ALA A 82 -26.76 12.08 -14.50
CA ALA A 82 -25.39 12.13 -14.97
C ALA A 82 -24.72 10.74 -14.94
N VAL A 83 -24.97 9.94 -13.89
CA VAL A 83 -24.53 8.55 -13.81
C VAL A 83 -25.14 7.71 -14.92
N ALA A 84 -26.46 7.79 -15.13
CA ALA A 84 -27.13 7.04 -16.20
C ALA A 84 -26.57 7.38 -17.59
N SER A 85 -26.33 8.66 -17.87
CA SER A 85 -25.71 9.11 -19.13
C SER A 85 -24.28 8.60 -19.30
N ALA A 86 -23.51 8.57 -18.21
CA ALA A 86 -22.16 8.02 -18.25
C ALA A 86 -22.17 6.49 -18.44
N GLN A 87 -23.08 5.78 -17.77
CA GLN A 87 -23.27 4.34 -17.92
C GLN A 87 -23.62 3.97 -19.37
N GLU A 88 -24.55 4.70 -20.00
CA GLU A 88 -24.92 4.51 -21.41
C GLU A 88 -23.69 4.62 -22.32
N ASN A 89 -22.88 5.66 -22.15
CA ASN A 89 -21.68 5.87 -22.97
C ASN A 89 -20.51 4.93 -22.64
N LEU A 90 -20.56 4.21 -21.52
CA LEU A 90 -19.57 3.23 -21.11
C LEU A 90 -20.06 1.79 -21.33
N ASP A 91 -21.14 1.62 -22.12
CA ASP A 91 -21.77 0.33 -22.42
C ASP A 91 -22.22 -0.44 -21.17
N LEU A 92 -22.62 0.28 -20.12
CA LEU A 92 -23.20 -0.24 -18.88
C LEU A 92 -24.72 -0.04 -18.84
N HIS A 93 -25.39 -0.76 -17.93
CA HIS A 93 -26.83 -0.58 -17.74
C HIS A 93 -27.14 0.80 -17.13
N PRO A 94 -27.87 1.71 -17.82
CA PRO A 94 -28.04 3.11 -17.43
C PRO A 94 -29.12 3.30 -16.37
N ASN A 95 -28.95 2.67 -15.21
CA ASN A 95 -29.90 2.69 -14.09
C ASN A 95 -29.65 3.82 -13.08
N GLY A 96 -28.63 4.65 -13.28
CA GLY A 96 -28.29 5.74 -12.39
C GLY A 96 -27.87 5.27 -10.99
N THR A 97 -27.41 4.02 -10.86
CA THR A 97 -26.87 3.40 -9.63
C THR A 97 -25.38 3.16 -9.79
N VAL A 98 -24.57 3.66 -8.86
CA VAL A 98 -23.12 3.45 -8.82
C VAL A 98 -22.82 2.26 -7.92
N ASP A 99 -22.73 1.10 -8.53
CA ASP A 99 -22.11 -0.10 -7.96
C ASP A 99 -20.60 -0.13 -8.25
N HIS A 100 -19.92 -1.18 -7.81
CA HIS A 100 -18.47 -1.34 -8.02
C HIS A 100 -18.10 -1.32 -9.52
N VAL A 101 -18.93 -1.92 -10.37
CA VAL A 101 -18.71 -1.97 -11.83
C VAL A 101 -18.79 -0.57 -12.44
N THR A 102 -19.85 0.18 -12.12
CA THR A 102 -20.05 1.55 -12.59
C THR A 102 -18.93 2.47 -12.10
N LEU A 103 -18.57 2.34 -10.83
CA LEU A 103 -17.50 3.14 -10.23
C LEU A 103 -16.15 2.86 -10.90
N GLN A 104 -15.81 1.59 -11.13
CA GLN A 104 -14.59 1.19 -11.82
C GLN A 104 -14.54 1.75 -13.25
N ALA A 105 -15.65 1.68 -14.00
CA ALA A 105 -15.72 2.20 -15.35
C ALA A 105 -15.57 3.73 -15.40
N LEU A 106 -16.24 4.46 -14.49
CA LEU A 106 -16.13 5.91 -14.37
C LEU A 106 -14.70 6.34 -14.01
N VAL A 107 -14.05 5.63 -13.10
CA VAL A 107 -12.64 5.84 -12.75
C VAL A 107 -11.77 5.63 -13.97
N ALA A 108 -11.86 4.48 -14.64
CA ALA A 108 -11.07 4.16 -15.82
C ALA A 108 -11.27 5.15 -16.97
N ALA A 109 -12.50 5.58 -17.23
CA ALA A 109 -12.80 6.57 -18.27
C ALA A 109 -12.24 7.96 -17.91
N THR A 110 -12.35 8.36 -16.64
CA THR A 110 -11.80 9.63 -16.16
C THR A 110 -10.28 9.61 -16.28
N ASP A 111 -9.67 8.51 -15.86
CA ASP A 111 -8.22 8.31 -15.94
C ASP A 111 -7.75 8.28 -17.38
N GLN A 112 -8.45 7.57 -18.28
CA GLN A 112 -8.14 7.60 -19.69
C GLN A 112 -8.23 9.03 -20.24
N LYS A 113 -9.26 9.81 -19.86
CA LYS A 113 -9.41 11.19 -20.33
C LYS A 113 -8.32 12.12 -19.79
N LEU A 114 -7.90 11.93 -18.54
CA LEU A 114 -6.90 12.76 -17.86
C LEU A 114 -5.45 12.36 -18.21
N PHE A 115 -5.21 11.07 -18.53
CA PHE A 115 -3.87 10.49 -18.67
C PHE A 115 -3.57 9.92 -20.06
N LYS A 116 -4.35 10.26 -21.10
CA LYS A 116 -4.04 9.88 -22.51
C LYS A 116 -2.87 10.69 -23.07
N SER A 117 -1.67 10.39 -22.59
CA SER A 117 -0.45 10.58 -23.35
C SER A 117 0.68 9.70 -22.79
N LYS A 118 1.08 8.71 -23.60
CA LYS A 118 2.45 8.18 -23.66
C LYS A 118 2.89 7.26 -22.50
N MET A 119 2.52 5.98 -22.55
CA MET A 119 3.46 4.94 -22.10
C MET A 119 4.44 4.71 -23.25
N PRO A 120 5.75 4.98 -23.08
CA PRO A 120 6.75 4.47 -24.00
C PRO A 120 6.76 2.93 -23.95
N ALA A 121 7.44 2.30 -24.92
CA ALA A 121 7.76 0.88 -24.83
C ALA A 121 8.37 0.55 -23.46
N VAL A 122 8.09 -0.65 -22.93
CA VAL A 122 8.48 -1.08 -21.57
C VAL A 122 9.93 -0.66 -21.27
N PRO A 123 10.15 0.25 -20.32
CA PRO A 123 11.49 0.69 -19.96
C PRO A 123 12.37 -0.49 -19.54
N GLU A 124 13.65 -0.49 -19.94
CA GLU A 124 14.59 -1.52 -19.48
C GLU A 124 14.80 -1.47 -17.96
N LYS A 125 14.57 -0.31 -17.32
CA LYS A 125 14.72 -0.13 -15.88
C LYS A 125 13.70 0.86 -15.31
N VAL A 126 12.55 0.32 -14.90
CA VAL A 126 11.54 1.08 -14.16
C VAL A 126 11.99 1.29 -12.71
N SER A 127 11.71 2.47 -12.16
CA SER A 127 11.71 2.72 -10.72
C SER A 127 10.46 3.48 -10.30
N VAL A 128 10.11 3.40 -9.02
CA VAL A 128 8.91 4.03 -8.46
C VAL A 128 9.32 4.98 -7.34
N ILE A 129 8.81 6.20 -7.35
CA ILE A 129 8.91 7.12 -6.21
C ILE A 129 7.53 7.44 -5.70
N ILE A 130 7.33 7.35 -4.39
CA ILE A 130 6.07 7.60 -3.71
C ILE A 130 6.29 8.76 -2.74
N ASP A 131 5.59 9.86 -2.98
CA ASP A 131 5.67 11.10 -2.21
C ASP A 131 4.46 11.17 -1.26
N MET A 132 4.72 11.04 0.04
CA MET A 132 3.69 11.05 1.07
C MET A 132 3.08 12.43 1.30
N ASP A 133 3.81 13.51 1.01
CA ASP A 133 3.31 14.88 1.19
C ASP A 133 2.34 15.25 0.07
N ARG A 134 2.57 14.75 -1.13
CA ARG A 134 1.73 14.98 -2.31
C ARG A 134 0.67 13.91 -2.53
N LEU A 135 0.79 12.76 -1.87
CA LEU A 135 0.00 11.56 -2.11
C LEU A 135 0.04 11.10 -3.57
N ILE A 136 1.24 11.12 -4.16
CA ILE A 136 1.50 10.76 -5.56
C ILE A 136 2.51 9.61 -5.64
N LEU A 137 2.19 8.62 -6.47
CA LEU A 137 3.12 7.62 -6.97
C LEU A 137 3.59 8.02 -8.37
N THR A 138 4.90 8.09 -8.57
CA THR A 138 5.53 8.43 -9.85
C THR A 138 6.30 7.22 -10.39
N ILE A 139 6.04 6.85 -11.65
CA ILE A 139 6.84 5.88 -12.39
C ILE A 139 7.96 6.63 -13.13
N PHE A 140 9.17 6.10 -13.04
CA PHE A 140 10.36 6.61 -13.70
C PHE A 140 10.93 5.60 -14.69
N ASP A 141 11.46 6.11 -15.80
CA ASP A 141 12.37 5.40 -16.69
C ASP A 141 13.76 6.02 -16.54
N GLY A 142 14.66 5.32 -15.84
CA GLY A 142 15.91 5.91 -15.40
C GLY A 142 15.68 7.12 -14.48
N THR A 143 15.95 8.32 -15.00
CA THR A 143 15.79 9.61 -14.28
C THR A 143 14.56 10.40 -14.70
N GLU A 144 13.88 10.00 -15.77
CA GLU A 144 12.78 10.76 -16.34
C GLU A 144 11.44 10.28 -15.74
N PRO A 145 10.61 11.19 -15.18
CA PRO A 145 9.28 10.81 -14.72
C PRO A 145 8.38 10.56 -15.92
N VAL A 146 7.91 9.31 -16.07
CA VAL A 146 7.03 8.92 -17.18
C VAL A 146 5.56 9.03 -16.80
N ARG A 147 5.21 8.90 -15.51
CA ARG A 147 3.82 8.95 -15.07
C ARG A 147 3.64 9.26 -13.61
N GLN A 148 2.49 9.84 -13.28
CA GLN A 148 2.07 10.15 -11.91
C GLN A 148 0.65 9.67 -11.67
N TYR A 149 0.42 9.12 -10.48
CA TYR A 149 -0.84 8.55 -10.05
C TYR A 149 -1.18 9.02 -8.64
N PRO A 150 -2.41 9.49 -8.39
CA PRO A 150 -2.87 9.74 -7.02
C PRO A 150 -2.97 8.43 -6.26
N VAL A 151 -2.60 8.44 -4.99
CA VAL A 151 -2.63 7.26 -4.12
C VAL A 151 -3.23 7.57 -2.75
N ALA A 152 -3.67 6.53 -2.04
CA ALA A 152 -3.92 6.62 -0.60
C ALA A 152 -2.79 5.93 0.15
N MET A 153 -2.50 6.41 1.36
CA MET A 153 -1.43 5.87 2.20
C MET A 153 -1.92 5.55 3.60
N GLY A 154 -1.03 5.01 4.42
CA GLY A 154 -1.29 4.67 5.81
C GLY A 154 -1.78 5.86 6.61
N LYS A 155 -2.77 5.65 7.49
CA LYS A 155 -3.15 6.66 8.49
C LYS A 155 -1.95 7.02 9.36
N TYR A 156 -2.00 8.14 10.06
CA TYR A 156 -0.90 8.54 10.95
C TYR A 156 -0.63 7.53 12.07
N GLU A 157 -1.63 6.75 12.47
CA GLU A 157 -1.50 5.66 13.45
C GLU A 157 -0.96 4.36 12.83
N THR A 158 -0.97 4.26 11.50
CA THR A 158 -0.47 3.10 10.74
C THR A 158 0.34 3.57 9.52
N PRO A 159 1.41 4.35 9.74
CA PRO A 159 2.08 5.11 8.69
C PRO A 159 2.70 4.21 7.63
N THR A 160 2.71 4.70 6.39
CA THR A 160 3.43 4.04 5.29
C THR A 160 4.95 4.13 5.51
N PRO A 161 5.69 3.02 5.40
CA PRO A 161 7.14 3.01 5.64
C PRO A 161 7.98 3.84 4.66
N VAL A 162 8.62 4.91 5.16
CA VAL A 162 9.62 5.70 4.42
C VAL A 162 10.91 4.90 4.22
N GLY A 163 11.49 4.99 3.03
CA GLY A 163 12.77 4.35 2.72
C GLY A 163 12.88 3.82 1.29
N ASN A 164 13.95 3.07 1.05
CA ASN A 164 14.20 2.40 -0.21
C ASN A 164 13.85 0.92 -0.09
N TRP A 165 12.94 0.48 -0.94
CA TRP A 165 12.35 -0.85 -0.96
C TRP A 165 12.42 -1.44 -2.37
N GLU A 166 12.06 -2.70 -2.49
CA GLU A 166 11.96 -3.41 -3.77
C GLU A 166 10.67 -4.20 -3.86
N ILE A 167 10.14 -4.32 -5.08
CA ILE A 167 9.05 -5.25 -5.37
C ILE A 167 9.56 -6.69 -5.24
N VAL A 168 8.98 -7.47 -4.34
CA VAL A 168 9.35 -8.89 -4.09
C VAL A 168 8.26 -9.89 -4.46
N SER A 169 7.03 -9.43 -4.67
CA SER A 169 5.92 -10.30 -5.07
C SER A 169 4.90 -9.55 -5.91
N LYS A 170 4.16 -10.29 -6.74
CA LYS A 170 3.07 -9.76 -7.57
C LYS A 170 1.89 -10.73 -7.57
N SER A 171 0.67 -10.22 -7.55
CA SER A 171 -0.55 -11.02 -7.76
C SER A 171 -1.56 -10.28 -8.62
N MET A 172 -2.16 -11.02 -9.57
CA MET A 172 -3.25 -10.52 -10.42
C MET A 172 -4.63 -10.70 -9.80
N ASN A 173 -4.75 -11.52 -8.75
CA ASN A 173 -6.01 -11.77 -8.04
C ASN A 173 -5.68 -11.83 -6.54
N PRO A 174 -5.31 -10.69 -5.92
CA PRO A 174 -5.09 -10.65 -4.47
C PRO A 174 -6.41 -10.84 -3.72
N PRO A 175 -6.38 -11.00 -2.39
CA PRO A 175 -7.60 -10.95 -1.58
C PRO A 175 -8.46 -9.72 -1.94
N ASP A 176 -9.77 -9.89 -2.05
CA ASP A 176 -10.70 -8.90 -2.62
C ASP A 176 -10.52 -7.48 -2.03
N ALA A 177 -10.24 -7.37 -0.74
CA ALA A 177 -9.98 -6.09 -0.05
C ALA A 177 -8.82 -5.25 -0.66
N MET A 178 -7.93 -5.88 -1.44
CA MET A 178 -6.77 -5.24 -2.09
C MET A 178 -7.04 -4.82 -3.55
N GLY A 179 -8.27 -4.98 -4.05
CA GLY A 179 -8.63 -4.64 -5.43
C GLY A 179 -8.05 -5.64 -6.44
N THR A 180 -7.65 -5.16 -7.61
CA THR A 180 -7.35 -6.07 -8.74
C THR A 180 -5.90 -6.49 -8.86
N ARG A 181 -4.93 -5.79 -8.25
CA ARG A 181 -3.51 -6.13 -8.35
C ARG A 181 -2.79 -5.88 -7.03
N TRP A 182 -1.75 -6.67 -6.78
CA TRP A 182 -0.84 -6.53 -5.64
C TRP A 182 0.62 -6.52 -6.10
N LEU A 183 1.41 -5.61 -5.53
CA LEU A 183 2.85 -5.48 -5.69
C LEU A 183 3.47 -5.37 -4.28
N GLY A 184 3.99 -6.49 -3.75
CA GLY A 184 4.49 -6.55 -2.38
C GLY A 184 5.91 -5.98 -2.24
N LEU A 185 6.17 -5.31 -1.13
CA LEU A 185 7.43 -4.65 -0.78
C LEU A 185 8.22 -5.46 0.25
N ASN A 186 9.56 -5.40 0.16
CA ASN A 186 10.48 -6.08 1.09
C ASN A 186 10.66 -5.36 2.45
N ILE A 187 9.58 -4.87 3.04
CA ILE A 187 9.64 -4.19 4.34
C ILE A 187 9.71 -5.26 5.46
N PRO A 188 10.75 -5.26 6.32
CA PRO A 188 11.05 -6.42 7.16
C PRO A 188 10.10 -6.62 8.36
N TYR A 189 9.35 -5.58 8.74
CA TYR A 189 8.51 -5.58 9.93
C TYR A 189 7.00 -5.64 9.63
N GLY A 190 6.60 -5.92 8.39
CA GLY A 190 5.20 -6.14 8.06
C GLY A 190 4.95 -6.42 6.59
N ASN A 191 3.70 -6.78 6.28
CA ASN A 191 3.25 -6.99 4.92
C ASN A 191 2.78 -5.66 4.33
N TYR A 192 3.63 -5.05 3.52
CA TYR A 192 3.36 -3.78 2.85
C TYR A 192 3.42 -3.98 1.34
N GLY A 193 2.62 -3.21 0.61
CA GLY A 193 2.57 -3.29 -0.83
C GLY A 193 1.84 -2.11 -1.46
N ILE A 194 2.02 -2.02 -2.77
CA ILE A 194 1.22 -1.16 -3.65
C ILE A 194 0.11 -2.04 -4.22
N HIS A 195 -1.14 -1.63 -4.09
CA HIS A 195 -2.27 -2.44 -4.53
C HIS A 195 -3.45 -1.60 -5.00
N GLY A 196 -4.40 -2.24 -5.69
CA GLY A 196 -5.66 -1.61 -6.09
C GLY A 196 -6.56 -1.26 -4.89
N THR A 197 -7.78 -0.81 -5.12
CA THR A 197 -8.71 -0.63 -4.01
C THR A 197 -10.17 -0.73 -4.44
N ASN A 198 -10.99 -1.34 -3.58
CA ASN A 198 -12.44 -1.32 -3.68
C ASN A 198 -13.05 -0.09 -2.97
N VAL A 199 -12.21 0.84 -2.47
CA VAL A 199 -12.62 2.10 -1.83
C VAL A 199 -11.94 3.27 -2.55
N PRO A 200 -12.31 3.58 -3.80
CA PRO A 200 -11.65 4.64 -4.58
C PRO A 200 -11.77 6.01 -3.91
N GLY A 201 -12.82 6.24 -3.10
CA GLY A 201 -12.98 7.39 -2.18
C GLY A 201 -11.85 7.62 -1.18
N SER A 202 -10.98 6.63 -0.98
CA SER A 202 -9.80 6.77 -0.13
C SER A 202 -8.60 7.38 -0.84
N ILE A 203 -8.55 7.37 -2.18
CA ILE A 203 -7.42 7.90 -2.95
C ILE A 203 -7.29 9.41 -2.72
N GLY A 204 -6.05 9.90 -2.55
CA GLY A 204 -5.79 11.28 -2.15
C GLY A 204 -5.97 11.54 -0.65
N SER A 205 -5.95 10.50 0.19
CA SER A 205 -5.98 10.64 1.65
C SER A 205 -5.12 9.61 2.39
N PHE A 206 -4.88 9.84 3.68
CA PHE A 206 -4.29 8.86 4.60
C PHE A 206 -5.42 7.98 5.18
N ALA A 207 -5.61 6.79 4.61
CA ALA A 207 -6.79 5.96 4.85
C ALA A 207 -6.52 4.45 4.96
N SER A 208 -5.30 4.00 4.69
CA SER A 208 -4.93 2.59 4.76
C SER A 208 -4.30 2.22 6.10
N HIS A 209 -3.97 0.93 6.28
CA HIS A 209 -3.18 0.42 7.41
C HIS A 209 -1.67 0.37 7.10
N GLY A 210 -1.19 1.23 6.21
CA GLY A 210 0.22 1.36 5.83
C GLY A 210 0.53 1.03 4.37
N CYS A 211 -0.31 0.23 3.71
CA CYS A 211 -0.17 -0.06 2.28
C CYS A 211 -0.49 1.16 1.39
N ILE A 212 0.03 1.16 0.17
CA ILE A 212 -0.22 2.21 -0.82
C ILE A 212 -1.37 1.76 -1.71
N ARG A 213 -2.51 2.44 -1.64
CA ARG A 213 -3.68 2.15 -2.48
C ARG A 213 -3.62 2.96 -3.76
N MET A 214 -3.95 2.33 -4.86
CA MET A 214 -4.14 2.92 -6.18
C MET A 214 -5.55 2.64 -6.67
N HIS A 215 -6.03 3.42 -7.64
CA HIS A 215 -7.19 2.98 -8.42
C HIS A 215 -6.87 1.68 -9.16
N ASN A 216 -7.85 0.78 -9.28
CA ASN A 216 -7.69 -0.52 -9.94
C ASN A 216 -7.15 -0.35 -11.38
N ALA A 217 -7.67 0.61 -12.14
CA ALA A 217 -7.19 0.90 -13.49
C ALA A 217 -5.71 1.32 -13.52
N HIS A 218 -5.27 2.16 -12.58
CA HIS A 218 -3.87 2.61 -12.51
C HIS A 218 -2.92 1.47 -12.13
N VAL A 219 -3.28 0.65 -11.14
CA VAL A 219 -2.41 -0.46 -10.74
C VAL A 219 -2.33 -1.51 -11.85
N GLU A 220 -3.43 -1.80 -12.55
CA GLU A 220 -3.46 -2.69 -13.71
C GLU A 220 -2.57 -2.21 -14.83
N GLU A 221 -2.53 -0.90 -15.04
CA GLU A 221 -1.74 -0.26 -16.07
C GLU A 221 -0.23 -0.36 -15.81
N ILE A 222 0.21 -0.11 -14.56
CA ILE A 222 1.64 -0.21 -14.23
C ILE A 222 2.08 -1.67 -14.04
N PHE A 223 1.15 -2.58 -13.73
CA PHE A 223 1.45 -3.95 -13.34
C PHE A 223 2.37 -4.69 -14.32
N PRO A 224 2.23 -4.60 -15.67
CA PRO A 224 3.14 -5.29 -16.58
C PRO A 224 4.58 -4.78 -16.51
N SER A 225 4.75 -3.46 -16.28
CA SER A 225 6.04 -2.78 -16.29
C SER A 225 6.79 -2.83 -14.96
N VAL A 226 6.06 -2.82 -13.84
CA VAL A 226 6.65 -2.90 -12.49
C VAL A 226 6.89 -4.37 -12.15
N THR A 227 8.11 -4.85 -12.37
CA THR A 227 8.51 -6.25 -12.15
C THR A 227 9.10 -6.48 -10.76
N VAL A 228 9.23 -7.74 -10.35
CA VAL A 228 10.05 -8.11 -9.17
C VAL A 228 11.46 -7.55 -9.36
N GLY A 229 12.02 -6.98 -8.29
CA GLY A 229 13.29 -6.25 -8.30
C GLY A 229 13.18 -4.77 -8.67
N THR A 230 11.99 -4.27 -9.05
CA THR A 230 11.78 -2.83 -9.28
C THR A 230 12.02 -2.07 -7.97
N ALA A 231 12.88 -1.06 -8.01
CA ALA A 231 13.16 -0.20 -6.88
C ALA A 231 11.96 0.73 -6.59
N VAL A 232 11.60 0.85 -5.31
CA VAL A 232 10.54 1.70 -4.81
C VAL A 232 11.09 2.59 -3.70
N THR A 233 11.10 3.90 -3.92
CA THR A 233 11.50 4.88 -2.90
C THR A 233 10.26 5.57 -2.35
N ILE A 234 10.06 5.49 -1.04
CA ILE A 234 9.00 6.20 -0.33
C ILE A 234 9.63 7.35 0.43
N VAL A 235 9.18 8.58 0.14
CA VAL A 235 9.67 9.81 0.78
C VAL A 235 8.54 10.49 1.56
N GLY A 236 8.86 11.05 2.71
CA GLY A 236 7.89 11.70 3.58
C GLY A 236 8.29 11.63 5.06
N THR A 237 7.33 11.91 5.95
CA THR A 237 7.53 11.79 7.39
C THR A 237 7.13 10.41 7.93
N PRO A 238 8.01 9.74 8.70
CA PRO A 238 7.70 8.48 9.39
C PRO A 238 7.01 8.70 10.74
N PHE A 239 6.89 9.95 11.23
CA PHE A 239 6.53 10.29 12.62
C PHE A 239 5.06 10.68 12.83
N GLY A 240 4.16 10.21 11.96
CA GLY A 240 2.74 10.53 12.06
C GLY A 240 2.38 11.89 11.49
N ALA A 241 1.35 12.55 12.05
CA ALA A 241 0.78 13.76 11.48
C ALA A 241 1.77 14.94 11.51
N PRO A 242 1.90 15.73 10.42
CA PRO A 242 2.72 16.93 10.44
C PRO A 242 2.34 17.87 11.59
N GLY A 243 3.32 18.25 12.41
CA GLY A 243 3.12 19.12 13.57
C GLY A 243 2.62 18.42 14.85
N ALA A 244 2.31 17.12 14.79
CA ALA A 244 2.11 16.33 16.01
C ALA A 244 3.49 15.92 16.59
N PRO A 245 3.64 15.89 17.93
CA PRO A 245 4.84 15.35 18.53
C PRO A 245 4.98 13.86 18.20
N PRO A 246 6.19 13.36 17.92
CA PRO A 246 6.42 11.94 17.69
C PRO A 246 5.98 11.10 18.90
N SER A 247 5.50 9.88 18.63
CA SER A 247 5.15 8.93 19.69
C SER A 247 6.37 8.59 20.56
N VAL A 248 6.16 8.42 21.87
CA VAL A 248 7.20 7.88 22.75
C VAL A 248 7.40 6.40 22.43
N LEU A 249 8.63 6.00 22.11
CA LEU A 249 8.96 4.62 21.73
C LEU A 249 9.74 3.90 22.82
N GLY A 250 9.55 2.59 22.94
CA GLY A 250 10.25 1.77 23.91
C GLY A 250 10.31 0.29 23.51
N LEU A 251 10.77 -0.56 24.44
CA LEU A 251 10.89 -2.00 24.21
C LEU A 251 9.61 -2.62 23.65
N GLY A 252 9.72 -3.29 22.51
CA GLY A 252 8.59 -3.93 21.82
C GLY A 252 7.86 -3.05 20.80
N SER A 253 8.14 -1.73 20.75
CA SER A 253 7.68 -0.87 19.66
C SER A 253 8.16 -1.42 18.31
N ARG A 254 7.32 -1.28 17.28
CA ARG A 254 7.64 -1.65 15.90
C ARG A 254 7.01 -0.67 14.93
N GLY A 255 7.70 -0.35 13.84
CA GLY A 255 7.17 0.58 12.85
C GLY A 255 8.23 1.39 12.13
N PRO A 256 7.81 2.28 11.22
CA PRO A 256 8.74 3.13 10.49
C PRO A 256 9.41 4.19 11.37
N ASP A 257 8.75 4.67 12.41
CA ASP A 257 9.33 5.54 13.44
C ASP A 257 10.50 4.85 14.17
N VAL A 258 10.34 3.59 14.58
CA VAL A 258 11.40 2.78 15.18
C VAL A 258 12.55 2.56 14.20
N LEU A 259 12.26 2.30 12.92
CA LEU A 259 13.28 2.12 11.89
C LEU A 259 14.15 3.39 11.75
N GLU A 260 13.52 4.57 11.80
CA GLU A 260 14.20 5.85 11.63
C GLU A 260 15.04 6.24 12.84
N VAL A 261 14.55 5.91 14.04
CA VAL A 261 15.36 5.92 15.26
C VAL A 261 16.58 5.01 15.11
N GLN A 262 16.41 3.77 14.67
CA GLN A 262 17.53 2.83 14.49
C GLN A 262 18.53 3.29 13.42
N ARG A 263 18.05 3.88 12.31
CA ARG A 263 18.91 4.51 11.28
C ARG A 263 19.76 5.63 11.88
N SER A 264 19.15 6.49 12.70
CA SER A 264 19.84 7.59 13.37
C SER A 264 20.84 7.09 14.43
N LEU A 265 20.45 6.11 15.25
CA LEU A 265 21.35 5.44 16.21
C LEU A 265 22.55 4.78 15.51
N LYS A 266 22.33 4.16 14.35
CA LYS A 266 23.41 3.57 13.55
C LYS A 266 24.37 4.63 13.02
N ARG A 267 23.84 5.74 12.48
CA ARG A 267 24.63 6.88 12.01
C ARG A 267 25.49 7.49 13.12
N LEU A 268 24.97 7.53 14.34
CA LEU A 268 25.69 8.00 15.53
C LEU A 268 26.61 6.94 16.18
N GLY A 269 26.67 5.72 15.62
CA GLY A 269 27.56 4.65 16.11
C GLY A 269 27.05 3.84 17.30
N TYR A 270 25.80 4.04 17.72
CA TYR A 270 25.18 3.30 18.82
C TYR A 270 24.63 1.93 18.41
N LEU A 271 24.34 1.74 17.11
CA LEU A 271 23.75 0.51 16.57
C LEU A 271 24.67 -0.09 15.49
N LYS A 272 25.00 -1.39 15.61
CA LYS A 272 26.01 -2.05 14.76
C LYS A 272 25.45 -2.90 13.63
N TRP A 273 24.18 -3.31 13.71
CA TRP A 273 23.53 -4.17 12.72
C TRP A 273 22.68 -3.36 11.75
N ASN A 274 21.94 -4.02 10.87
CA ASN A 274 21.02 -3.35 9.96
C ASN A 274 19.70 -3.04 10.68
N PRO A 275 19.22 -1.78 10.67
CA PRO A 275 17.91 -1.42 11.18
C PRO A 275 16.81 -2.31 10.59
N ASP A 276 15.90 -2.76 11.44
CA ASP A 276 14.85 -3.72 11.13
C ASP A 276 13.45 -3.25 11.53
N GLY A 277 13.34 -2.04 12.08
CA GLY A 277 12.07 -1.44 12.52
C GLY A 277 11.46 -2.11 13.74
N PHE A 278 12.20 -2.99 14.43
CA PHE A 278 11.78 -3.65 15.66
C PHE A 278 12.64 -3.22 16.84
N TRP A 279 11.99 -2.74 17.90
CA TRP A 279 12.69 -2.43 19.13
C TRP A 279 12.87 -3.70 19.98
N GLY A 280 14.00 -4.38 19.76
CA GLY A 280 14.48 -5.48 20.61
C GLY A 280 15.57 -5.04 21.60
N GLU A 281 16.23 -6.02 22.24
CA GLU A 281 17.31 -5.76 23.21
C GLU A 281 18.46 -4.93 22.66
N GLY A 282 18.75 -5.06 21.36
CA GLY A 282 19.79 -4.29 20.71
C GLY A 282 19.46 -2.79 20.72
N THR A 283 18.27 -2.43 20.25
CA THR A 283 17.77 -1.04 20.26
C THR A 283 17.69 -0.51 21.69
N GLU A 284 17.20 -1.33 22.63
CA GLU A 284 17.14 -1.02 24.05
C GLU A 284 18.50 -0.61 24.62
N LYS A 285 19.55 -1.41 24.33
CA LYS A 285 20.93 -1.12 24.76
C LYS A 285 21.49 0.13 24.10
N ALA A 286 21.19 0.36 22.82
CA ALA A 286 21.64 1.52 22.06
C ALA A 286 21.05 2.82 22.61
N VAL A 287 19.73 2.87 22.84
CA VAL A 287 19.04 4.03 23.42
C VAL A 287 19.53 4.29 24.84
N LYS A 288 19.69 3.23 25.66
CA LYS A 288 20.24 3.36 27.01
C LYS A 288 21.62 4.02 27.01
N LYS A 289 22.50 3.56 26.11
CA LYS A 289 23.84 4.12 25.98
C LYS A 289 23.80 5.58 25.50
N LEU A 290 22.98 5.91 24.51
CA LEU A 290 22.80 7.30 24.03
C LEU A 290 22.36 8.22 25.17
N ARG A 291 21.35 7.81 25.95
CA ARG A 291 20.88 8.57 27.13
C ARG A 291 22.01 8.77 28.14
N GLN A 292 22.76 7.71 28.46
CA GLN A 292 23.88 7.76 29.41
C GLN A 292 25.01 8.69 28.95
N ASP A 293 25.43 8.59 27.69
CA ASP A 293 26.50 9.41 27.14
C ASP A 293 26.12 10.90 27.10
N ASN A 294 24.82 11.23 27.08
CA ASN A 294 24.30 12.60 27.10
C ASN A 294 23.73 13.02 28.48
N GLY A 295 23.95 12.23 29.53
CA GLY A 295 23.52 12.57 30.89
C GLY A 295 21.99 12.59 31.11
N LEU A 296 21.20 12.05 30.19
CA LEU A 296 19.75 11.96 30.31
C LEU A 296 19.37 10.93 31.38
N LYS A 297 18.46 11.31 32.27
CA LYS A 297 17.89 10.45 33.33
C LYS A 297 16.47 10.03 32.95
N GLY A 298 15.89 9.08 33.67
CA GLY A 298 14.51 8.63 33.46
C GLY A 298 14.38 7.28 32.77
N MET A 299 13.22 7.04 32.16
CA MET A 299 12.90 5.78 31.49
C MET A 299 13.74 5.57 30.24
N ASN A 300 14.00 4.31 29.88
CA ASN A 300 14.74 3.98 28.68
C ASN A 300 13.82 3.98 27.44
N VAL A 301 13.40 5.17 27.05
CA VAL A 301 12.50 5.41 25.92
C VAL A 301 13.11 6.43 24.97
N VAL A 302 12.57 6.50 23.76
CA VAL A 302 12.78 7.64 22.86
C VAL A 302 11.63 8.60 23.09
N ASP A 303 11.91 9.63 23.88
CA ASP A 303 11.08 10.81 24.17
C ASP A 303 11.64 12.03 23.41
N ASP A 304 11.04 13.20 23.61
CA ASP A 304 11.44 14.44 22.91
C ASP A 304 12.94 14.76 23.08
N GLU A 305 13.52 14.49 24.25
CA GLU A 305 14.96 14.70 24.49
C GLU A 305 15.81 13.81 23.59
N VAL A 306 15.44 12.54 23.44
CA VAL A 306 16.16 11.60 22.58
C VAL A 306 15.90 11.88 21.10
N TYR A 307 14.68 12.25 20.69
CA TYR A 307 14.41 12.66 19.30
C TYR A 307 15.30 13.84 18.87
N ASN A 308 15.42 14.85 19.73
CA ASN A 308 16.31 15.97 19.50
C ASN A 308 17.78 15.55 19.34
N LEU A 309 18.28 14.61 20.16
CA LEU A 309 19.65 14.09 20.04
C LEU A 309 19.86 13.29 18.73
N LEU A 310 18.82 12.66 18.22
CA LEU A 310 18.86 11.90 16.96
C LEU A 310 18.74 12.82 15.72
N GLY A 311 18.34 14.07 15.90
CA GLY A 311 18.05 15.04 14.84
C GLY A 311 16.78 14.69 14.07
N LEU A 312 15.76 14.23 14.80
CA LEU A 312 14.46 13.77 14.29
C LEU A 312 13.32 14.64 14.82
#